data_AF-A0A960W8G6-F1
#
_entry.id   AF-A0A960W8G6-F1
#
_cell.length_a   1.000
_cell.length_b   1.000
_cell.length_c   1.000
_cell.angle_alpha   90.00
_cell.angle_beta   90.00
_cell.angle_gamma   90.00
#
_symmetry.space_group_name_H-M   'P 1'
#
loop_
_entity.id
_entity.type
_entity.pdbx_description
1 polymer ?
#
loop_
_entity_poly.entity_id
_entity_poly.type
_entity_poly.pdbx_seq_one_letter_code
_entity_poly.pdbx_strand_id
1 'polypeptide(L)'
;MLDRITNAMQVNNNLSHINSNLKRIQKTQEQIASGKTIRVPSDNPIGTTQSMKINTALKKSVQFKKSLETGISYMENTSSLITQIEGVLLDIREIAENAVSVNTTSAERVAFAFEVNQLLEELVQLSNSKFQGKFIFGGTETLSGTQANSSPFNIQLSGTAIASVIPNPDGIDGQIVRTVGEGKQITINISGEDIFQPNGVNGEK
;
A
#
# COMPACT_ATOMS: atom_id res chain seq x y z
N MET A 1 -70.79 7.82 -41.07
CA MET A 1 -70.67 8.82 -39.98
C MET A 1 -69.30 9.45 -40.10
N LEU A 2 -69.24 10.73 -40.47
CA LEU A 2 -67.98 11.48 -40.46
C LEU A 2 -67.93 12.20 -39.12
N ASP A 3 -67.03 11.77 -38.23
CA ASP A 3 -66.86 12.43 -36.95
C ASP A 3 -66.44 13.88 -37.16
N ARG A 4 -67.24 14.81 -36.64
CA ARG A 4 -66.88 16.22 -36.58
C ARG A 4 -65.70 16.36 -35.63
N ILE A 5 -64.51 16.51 -36.21
CA ILE A 5 -63.36 17.02 -35.47
C ILE A 5 -63.69 18.48 -35.15
N THR A 6 -64.01 18.79 -33.89
CA THR A 6 -64.26 20.16 -33.43
C THR A 6 -62.96 20.97 -33.51
N ASN A 7 -63.03 22.25 -33.91
CA ASN A 7 -61.88 23.17 -33.88
C ASN A 7 -61.16 23.15 -32.51
N ALA A 8 -61.91 23.01 -31.43
CA ALA A 8 -61.36 22.85 -30.08
C ALA A 8 -60.46 21.59 -29.95
N MET A 9 -60.80 20.49 -30.61
CA MET A 9 -60.01 19.25 -30.60
C MET A 9 -58.71 19.41 -31.41
N GLN A 10 -58.75 20.11 -32.55
CA GLN A 10 -57.54 20.46 -33.31
C GLN A 10 -56.61 21.40 -32.55
N VAL A 11 -57.16 22.41 -31.86
CA VAL A 11 -56.38 23.35 -31.04
C VAL A 11 -55.74 22.62 -29.87
N ASN A 12 -56.47 21.75 -29.17
CA ASN A 12 -55.92 20.96 -28.06
C ASN A 12 -54.82 19.98 -28.53
N ASN A 13 -55.01 19.30 -29.67
CA ASN A 13 -53.97 18.45 -30.24
C ASN A 13 -52.72 19.25 -30.61
N ASN A 14 -52.87 20.41 -31.26
CA ASN A 14 -51.73 21.29 -31.56
C ASN A 14 -51.02 21.77 -30.29
N LEU A 15 -51.77 22.16 -29.24
CA LEU A 15 -51.19 22.57 -27.97
C LEU A 15 -50.40 21.42 -27.30
N SER A 16 -50.91 20.20 -27.38
CA SER A 16 -50.23 18.99 -26.90
C SER A 16 -48.95 18.70 -27.69
N HIS A 17 -48.97 18.87 -29.02
CA HIS A 17 -47.78 18.74 -29.87
C HIS A 17 -46.73 19.80 -29.56
N ILE A 18 -47.12 21.06 -29.37
CA ILE A 18 -46.21 22.16 -29.00
C ILE A 18 -45.56 21.87 -27.65
N ASN A 19 -46.35 21.50 -26.63
CA ASN A 19 -45.82 21.14 -25.31
C ASN A 19 -44.86 19.95 -25.38
N SER A 20 -45.15 18.95 -26.21
CA SER A 20 -44.27 17.80 -26.43
C SER A 20 -42.96 18.19 -27.11
N ASN A 21 -43.00 19.12 -28.07
CA ASN A 21 -41.81 19.65 -28.74
C ASN A 21 -40.95 20.49 -27.80
N LEU A 22 -41.55 21.35 -26.98
CA LEU A 22 -40.84 22.14 -25.98
C LEU A 22 -40.09 21.25 -24.98
N LYS A 23 -40.73 20.16 -24.50
CA LYS A 23 -40.07 19.17 -23.64
C LYS A 23 -38.89 18.49 -24.32
N ARG A 24 -39.00 18.16 -25.61
CA ARG A 24 -37.89 17.56 -26.39
C ARG A 24 -36.72 18.54 -26.55
N ILE A 25 -37.00 19.80 -26.88
CA ILE A 25 -35.98 20.85 -27.00
C ILE A 25 -35.26 21.05 -25.66
N GLN A 26 -36.00 21.17 -24.56
CA GLN A 26 -35.42 21.29 -23.23
C GLN A 26 -34.53 20.10 -22.89
N LYS A 27 -34.97 18.88 -23.16
CA LYS A 27 -34.15 17.67 -22.95
C LYS A 27 -32.85 17.69 -23.76
N THR A 28 -32.90 18.09 -25.03
CA THR A 28 -31.71 18.18 -25.87
C THR A 28 -30.76 19.28 -25.38
N GLN A 29 -31.28 20.44 -24.97
CA GLN A 29 -30.46 21.50 -24.37
C GLN A 29 -29.77 21.02 -23.08
N GLU A 30 -30.47 20.27 -22.23
CA GLU A 30 -29.88 19.66 -21.04
C GLU A 30 -28.79 18.63 -21.38
N GLN A 31 -28.98 17.82 -22.44
CA GLN A 31 -27.96 16.87 -22.91
C GLN A 31 -26.73 17.60 -23.48
N ILE A 32 -26.93 18.70 -24.22
CA ILE A 32 -25.83 19.53 -24.74
C ILE A 32 -25.08 20.19 -23.58
N ALA A 33 -25.78 20.79 -22.63
CA ALA A 33 -25.18 21.46 -21.48
C ALA A 33 -24.41 20.49 -20.56
N SER A 34 -24.93 19.27 -20.37
CA SER A 34 -24.29 18.25 -19.53
C SER A 34 -23.25 17.40 -20.26
N GLY A 35 -23.25 17.40 -21.60
CA GLY A 35 -22.44 16.51 -22.44
C GLY A 35 -22.78 15.01 -22.28
N LYS A 36 -23.86 14.67 -21.57
CA LYS A 36 -24.24 13.29 -21.27
C LYS A 36 -25.52 12.92 -22.01
N THR A 37 -25.45 11.89 -22.84
CA THR A 37 -26.62 11.34 -23.54
C THR A 37 -27.63 10.73 -22.55
N ILE A 38 -27.15 10.13 -21.46
CA ILE A 38 -27.98 9.52 -20.41
C ILE A 38 -27.81 10.31 -19.12
N ARG A 39 -28.85 11.05 -18.70
CA ARG A 39 -28.82 11.90 -17.49
C ARG A 39 -29.49 11.24 -16.30
N VAL A 40 -30.65 10.63 -16.52
CA VAL A 40 -31.42 9.92 -15.49
C VAL A 40 -31.59 8.44 -15.86
N PRO A 41 -31.60 7.52 -14.88
CA PRO A 41 -31.83 6.10 -15.14
C PRO A 41 -33.14 5.80 -15.89
N SER A 42 -34.14 6.67 -15.76
CA SER A 42 -35.42 6.57 -16.45
C SER A 42 -35.35 6.83 -17.96
N ASP A 43 -34.29 7.49 -18.46
CA ASP A 43 -34.14 7.80 -19.89
C ASP A 43 -33.70 6.56 -20.71
N ASN A 44 -32.83 5.74 -20.13
CA ASN A 44 -32.36 4.50 -20.73
C ASN A 44 -31.82 3.57 -19.63
N PRO A 45 -32.66 2.74 -19.00
CA PRO A 45 -32.21 1.88 -17.89
C PRO A 45 -31.11 0.90 -18.33
N ILE A 46 -31.17 0.39 -19.56
CA ILE A 46 -30.17 -0.54 -20.11
C ILE A 46 -28.82 0.18 -20.26
N GLY A 47 -28.81 1.34 -20.92
CA GLY A 47 -27.60 2.16 -21.10
C GLY A 47 -27.03 2.66 -19.77
N THR A 48 -27.88 3.01 -18.80
CA THR A 48 -27.45 3.36 -17.45
C THR A 48 -26.78 2.19 -16.74
N THR A 49 -27.34 0.99 -16.79
CA THR A 49 -26.71 -0.20 -16.16
C THR A 49 -25.35 -0.50 -16.76
N GLN A 50 -25.21 -0.42 -18.09
CA GLN A 50 -23.93 -0.62 -18.75
C GLN A 50 -22.92 0.46 -18.38
N SER A 51 -23.34 1.73 -18.37
CA SER A 51 -22.50 2.84 -17.92
C SER A 51 -22.07 2.68 -16.45
N MET A 52 -22.97 2.24 -15.57
CA MET A 52 -22.63 1.97 -14.17
C MET A 52 -21.61 0.82 -14.03
N LYS A 53 -21.74 -0.25 -14.82
CA LYS A 53 -20.77 -1.35 -14.85
C LYS A 53 -19.39 -0.87 -15.29
N ILE A 54 -19.30 -0.09 -16.37
CA ILE A 54 -18.05 0.49 -16.86
C ILE A 54 -17.46 1.44 -15.81
N ASN A 55 -18.26 2.33 -15.22
CA ASN A 55 -17.79 3.24 -14.16
C ASN A 55 -17.27 2.46 -12.94
N THR A 56 -17.93 1.36 -12.57
CA THR A 56 -17.48 0.49 -11.48
C THR A 56 -16.15 -0.18 -11.83
N ALA A 57 -16.02 -0.72 -13.03
CA ALA A 57 -14.76 -1.31 -13.52
C ALA A 57 -13.63 -0.27 -13.56
N LEU A 58 -13.92 0.96 -14.00
CA LEU A 58 -12.96 2.07 -13.99
C LEU A 58 -12.52 2.42 -12.57
N LYS A 59 -13.46 2.56 -11.62
CA LYS A 59 -13.14 2.83 -10.22
C LYS A 59 -12.29 1.72 -9.61
N LYS A 60 -12.61 0.45 -9.88
CA LYS A 60 -11.78 -0.70 -9.46
C LYS A 60 -10.36 -0.60 -10.05
N SER A 61 -10.24 -0.30 -11.34
CA SER A 61 -8.95 -0.15 -12.01
C SER A 61 -8.10 0.97 -11.41
N VAL A 62 -8.71 2.13 -11.12
CA VAL A 62 -8.03 3.24 -10.42
C VAL A 62 -7.56 2.82 -9.03
N GLN A 63 -8.38 2.07 -8.29
CA GLN A 63 -8.00 1.56 -6.96
C GLN A 63 -6.86 0.53 -7.04
N PHE A 64 -6.83 -0.33 -8.06
CA PHE A 64 -5.73 -1.26 -8.30
C PHE A 64 -4.44 -0.52 -8.64
N LYS A 65 -4.51 0.49 -9.51
CA LYS A 65 -3.34 1.35 -9.83
C LYS A 65 -2.77 1.99 -8.56
N LYS A 66 -3.61 2.59 -7.72
CA LYS A 66 -3.18 3.18 -6.44
C LYS A 66 -2.57 2.15 -5.49
N SER A 67 -3.12 0.93 -5.47
CA SER A 67 -2.61 -0.16 -4.63
C SER A 67 -1.25 -0.66 -5.11
N LEU A 68 -1.06 -0.74 -6.43
CA LEU A 68 0.22 -1.05 -7.07
C LEU A 68 1.28 0.03 -6.77
N GLU A 69 0.95 1.30 -6.99
CA GLU A 69 1.86 2.42 -6.71
C GLU A 69 2.32 2.41 -5.25
N THR A 70 1.39 2.20 -4.32
CA THR A 70 1.77 2.10 -2.90
C THR A 70 2.62 0.85 -2.60
N GLY A 71 2.37 -0.26 -3.30
CA GLY A 71 3.19 -1.48 -3.19
C GLY A 71 4.62 -1.25 -3.69
N ILE A 72 4.77 -0.58 -4.83
CA ILE A 72 6.07 -0.19 -5.38
C ILE A 72 6.82 0.70 -4.39
N SER A 73 6.17 1.76 -3.88
CA SER A 73 6.80 2.64 -2.89
C SER A 73 7.20 1.88 -1.61
N TYR A 74 6.41 0.91 -1.18
CA TYR A 74 6.76 0.06 -0.04
C TYR A 74 8.03 -0.77 -0.33
N MET A 75 8.10 -1.40 -1.50
CA MET A 75 9.26 -2.20 -1.91
C MET A 75 10.52 -1.35 -2.11
N GLU A 76 10.40 -0.15 -2.70
CA GLU A 76 11.52 0.78 -2.87
C GLU A 76 12.09 1.24 -1.52
N ASN A 77 11.23 1.56 -0.56
CA ASN A 77 11.66 1.91 0.81
C ASN A 77 12.33 0.71 1.50
N THR A 78 11.75 -0.48 1.35
CA THR A 78 12.33 -1.72 1.91
C THR A 78 13.72 -1.98 1.31
N SER A 79 13.86 -1.87 -0.02
CA SER A 79 15.15 -2.05 -0.70
C SER A 79 16.18 -1.03 -0.25
N SER A 80 15.81 0.24 -0.11
CA SER A 80 16.71 1.29 0.35
C SER A 80 17.20 1.05 1.78
N LEU A 81 16.34 0.52 2.65
CA LEU A 81 16.72 0.15 4.02
C LEU A 81 17.64 -1.06 4.05
N ILE A 82 17.37 -2.08 3.23
CA ILE A 82 18.25 -3.25 3.10
C ILE A 82 19.65 -2.83 2.64
N THR A 83 19.76 -1.91 1.68
CA THR A 83 21.06 -1.37 1.25
C THR A 83 21.79 -0.62 2.37
N GLN A 84 21.07 0.11 3.21
CA GLN A 84 21.67 0.78 4.38
C GLN A 84 22.15 -0.24 5.43
N ILE A 85 21.34 -1.25 5.71
CA ILE A 85 21.68 -2.37 6.60
C ILE A 85 22.92 -3.12 6.11
N GLU A 86 23.01 -3.39 4.79
CA GLU A 86 24.17 -4.02 4.18
C GLU A 86 25.45 -3.19 4.37
N GLY A 87 25.37 -1.87 4.20
CA GLY A 87 26.48 -0.95 4.47
C GLY A 87 26.97 -1.04 5.92
N VAL A 88 26.06 -0.93 6.89
CA VAL A 88 26.39 -1.04 8.32
C VAL A 88 27.02 -2.40 8.66
N LEU A 89 26.54 -3.49 8.05
CA LEU A 89 27.12 -4.82 8.24
C LEU A 89 28.53 -4.95 7.65
N LEU A 90 28.80 -4.32 6.50
CA LEU A 90 30.14 -4.27 5.92
C LEU A 90 31.10 -3.50 6.82
N ASP A 91 30.67 -2.37 7.40
CA ASP A 91 31.47 -1.57 8.33
C ASP A 91 31.78 -2.35 9.62
N ILE A 92 30.79 -3.04 10.19
CA ILE A 92 30.99 -3.92 11.35
C ILE A 92 32.00 -5.02 11.03
N ARG A 93 31.91 -5.61 9.83
CA ARG A 93 32.85 -6.65 9.39
C ARG A 93 34.27 -6.10 9.24
N GLU A 94 34.44 -4.92 8.65
CA GLU A 94 35.74 -4.27 8.53
C GLU A 94 36.37 -4.01 9.90
N ILE A 95 35.59 -3.47 10.85
CA ILE A 95 36.06 -3.24 12.22
C ILE A 95 36.42 -4.57 12.90
N ALA A 96 35.65 -5.63 12.69
CA ALA A 96 35.94 -6.96 13.22
C ALA A 96 37.26 -7.54 12.65
N GLU A 97 37.49 -7.41 11.34
CA GLU A 97 38.75 -7.83 10.70
C GLU A 97 39.95 -7.03 11.25
N ASN A 98 39.79 -5.72 11.43
CA ASN A 98 40.81 -4.86 12.02
C ASN A 98 41.08 -5.17 13.52
N ALA A 99 40.04 -5.55 14.27
CA ALA A 99 40.17 -5.90 15.69
C ALA A 99 40.92 -7.22 15.92
N VAL A 100 40.87 -8.15 14.95
CA VAL A 100 41.57 -9.46 14.98
C VAL A 100 43.03 -9.36 14.50
N SER A 101 43.41 -8.24 13.87
CA SER A 101 44.79 -8.00 13.41
C SER A 101 45.80 -8.08 14.56
N VAL A 102 46.94 -8.71 14.31
CA VAL A 102 47.98 -9.04 15.31
C VAL A 102 48.62 -7.79 15.94
N ASN A 103 48.54 -6.65 15.26
CA ASN A 103 49.12 -5.39 15.72
C ASN A 103 48.19 -4.53 16.58
N THR A 104 46.93 -4.95 16.78
CA THR A 104 45.93 -4.16 17.50
C THR A 104 46.18 -4.20 19.01
N THR A 105 46.25 -3.05 19.65
CA THR A 105 46.44 -2.89 21.09
C THR A 105 45.16 -3.17 21.88
N SER A 106 45.27 -3.36 23.19
CA SER A 106 44.10 -3.52 24.06
C SER A 106 43.22 -2.26 24.12
N ALA A 107 43.80 -1.07 23.98
CA ALA A 107 43.07 0.19 23.96
C ALA A 107 42.27 0.36 22.65
N GLU A 108 42.89 0.02 21.51
CA GLU A 108 42.22 0.04 20.20
C GLU A 108 41.09 -0.99 20.13
N ARG A 109 41.25 -2.18 20.72
CA ARG A 109 40.15 -3.16 20.82
C ARG A 109 38.95 -2.64 21.60
N VAL A 110 39.16 -1.83 22.65
CA VAL A 110 38.06 -1.21 23.41
C VAL A 110 37.37 -0.12 22.58
N ALA A 111 38.13 0.66 21.80
CA ALA A 111 37.56 1.67 20.90
C ALA A 111 36.73 1.01 19.78
N PHE A 112 37.22 -0.06 19.15
CA PHE A 112 36.48 -0.84 18.16
C PHE A 112 35.21 -1.47 18.74
N ALA A 113 35.25 -1.96 19.98
CA ALA A 113 34.05 -2.50 20.64
C ALA A 113 32.98 -1.41 20.87
N PHE A 114 33.40 -0.17 21.17
CA PHE A 114 32.46 0.95 21.30
C PHE A 114 31.85 1.33 19.95
N GLU A 115 32.65 1.37 18.89
CA GLU A 115 32.20 1.67 17.53
C GLU A 115 31.22 0.61 17.00
N VAL A 116 31.51 -0.68 17.21
CA VAL A 116 30.60 -1.78 16.86
C VAL A 116 29.28 -1.67 17.63
N ASN A 117 29.30 -1.28 18.91
CA ASN A 117 28.06 -1.07 19.66
C ASN A 117 27.21 0.06 19.05
N GLN A 118 27.83 1.16 18.62
CA GLN A 118 27.11 2.26 17.95
C GLN A 118 26.50 1.82 16.62
N LEU A 119 27.25 1.08 15.80
CA LEU A 119 26.75 0.54 14.54
C LEU A 119 25.61 -0.48 14.76
N LEU A 120 25.66 -1.24 15.85
CA LEU A 120 24.60 -2.18 16.21
C LEU A 120 23.34 -1.45 16.70
N GLU A 121 23.47 -0.34 17.42
CA GLU A 121 22.34 0.56 17.74
C GLU A 121 21.69 1.11 16.46
N GLU A 122 22.50 1.58 15.51
CA GLU A 122 22.03 2.06 14.21
C GLU A 122 21.32 0.96 13.42
N LEU A 123 21.89 -0.25 13.37
CA LEU A 123 21.30 -1.39 12.70
C LEU A 123 19.90 -1.73 13.27
N VAL A 124 19.75 -1.68 14.59
CA VAL A 124 18.44 -1.91 15.24
C VAL A 124 17.47 -0.78 14.93
N GLN A 125 17.94 0.47 14.88
CA GLN A 125 17.11 1.61 14.48
C GLN A 125 16.61 1.46 13.04
N LEU A 126 17.49 1.07 12.11
CA LEU A 126 17.14 0.79 10.71
C LEU A 126 16.13 -0.36 10.61
N SER A 127 16.34 -1.43 11.38
CA SER A 127 15.46 -2.60 11.45
C SER A 127 14.06 -2.26 12.02
N ASN A 128 13.97 -1.20 12.83
CA ASN A 128 12.72 -0.67 13.39
C ASN A 128 12.10 0.47 12.55
N SER A 129 12.54 0.66 11.30
CA SER A 129 12.00 1.69 10.42
C SER A 129 10.52 1.48 10.08
N LYS A 130 9.80 2.60 9.97
CA LYS A 130 8.35 2.64 9.70
C LYS A 130 8.05 3.24 8.33
N PHE A 131 7.11 2.63 7.61
CA PHE A 131 6.48 3.17 6.42
C PHE A 131 4.98 3.34 6.66
N GLN A 132 4.46 4.56 6.51
CA GLN A 132 3.04 4.90 6.75
C GLN A 132 2.51 4.42 8.11
N GLY A 133 3.31 4.59 9.17
CA GLY A 133 2.95 4.21 10.54
C GLY A 133 3.07 2.71 10.84
N LYS A 134 3.55 1.91 9.89
CA LYS A 134 3.72 0.46 9.99
C LYS A 134 5.19 0.09 9.93
N PHE A 135 5.67 -0.79 10.80
CA PHE A 135 7.04 -1.31 10.72
C PHE A 135 7.25 -2.12 9.44
N ILE A 136 8.36 -1.90 8.75
CA ILE A 136 8.63 -2.56 7.47
C ILE A 136 9.01 -4.04 7.68
N PHE A 137 9.82 -4.32 8.70
CA PHE A 137 10.30 -5.66 9.04
C PHE A 137 9.51 -6.34 10.17
N GLY A 138 8.36 -5.78 10.57
CA GLY A 138 7.55 -6.28 11.69
C GLY A 138 6.45 -7.28 11.34
N GLY A 139 6.45 -7.85 10.14
CA GLY A 139 5.49 -8.90 9.75
C GLY A 139 4.01 -8.48 9.83
N THR A 140 3.13 -9.40 10.26
CA THR A 140 1.67 -9.21 10.36
C THR A 140 1.21 -8.29 11.49
N GLU A 141 2.08 -7.92 12.43
CA GLU A 141 1.73 -7.03 13.56
C GLU A 141 1.37 -5.61 13.11
N THR A 142 1.65 -5.26 11.85
CA THR A 142 1.19 -4.01 11.25
C THR A 142 -0.29 -4.00 10.84
N LEU A 143 -1.03 -5.11 11.04
CA LEU A 143 -2.39 -5.29 10.52
C LEU A 143 -3.48 -5.43 11.60
N SER A 144 -3.18 -5.63 12.88
CA SER A 144 -4.24 -5.92 13.87
C SER A 144 -4.06 -5.27 15.26
N GLY A 145 -4.96 -4.34 15.60
CA GLY A 145 -5.29 -3.96 16.99
C GLY A 145 -4.23 -3.23 17.82
N THR A 146 -4.51 -3.12 19.13
CA THR A 146 -3.83 -2.35 20.20
C THR A 146 -2.31 -2.56 20.32
N GLN A 147 -1.75 -3.49 19.54
CA GLN A 147 -0.37 -3.96 19.55
C GLN A 147 0.43 -3.51 18.31
N ALA A 148 -0.18 -2.75 17.38
CA ALA A 148 0.45 -2.28 16.13
C ALA A 148 1.64 -1.30 16.27
N ASN A 149 2.20 -1.16 17.46
CA ASN A 149 3.27 -0.20 17.79
C ASN A 149 4.41 -0.79 18.64
N SER A 150 4.44 -2.10 18.89
CA SER A 150 5.62 -2.74 19.49
C SER A 150 6.77 -2.80 18.48
N SER A 151 7.94 -2.33 18.88
CA SER A 151 9.15 -2.37 18.07
C SER A 151 9.50 -3.83 17.71
N PRO A 152 9.70 -4.17 16.42
CA PRO A 152 9.95 -5.55 16.02
C PRO A 152 11.25 -6.11 16.60
N PHE A 153 12.25 -5.25 16.80
CA PHE A 153 13.50 -5.60 17.47
C PHE A 153 13.69 -4.74 18.73
N ASN A 154 13.92 -5.41 19.86
CA ASN A 154 14.26 -4.76 21.13
C ASN A 154 15.71 -5.06 21.50
N ILE A 155 16.41 -4.03 21.97
CA ILE A 155 17.81 -4.13 22.43
C ILE A 155 17.78 -4.52 23.90
N GLN A 156 18.42 -5.64 24.27
CA GLN A 156 18.72 -5.95 25.66
C GLN A 156 20.17 -5.54 25.95
N LEU A 157 20.34 -4.57 26.85
CA LEU A 157 21.64 -4.04 27.26
C LEU A 157 22.18 -4.86 28.44
N SER A 158 23.47 -5.21 28.40
CA SER A 158 24.20 -5.73 29.57
C SER A 158 25.33 -4.75 29.90
N GLY A 159 25.07 -3.81 30.81
CA GLY A 159 25.97 -2.70 31.09
C GLY A 159 25.92 -1.65 29.96
N THR A 160 27.07 -1.36 29.34
CA THR A 160 27.24 -0.36 28.25
C THR A 160 27.25 -0.97 26.84
N ALA A 161 27.06 -2.29 26.73
CA ALA A 161 27.08 -3.02 25.47
C ALA A 161 25.74 -3.69 25.20
N ILE A 162 25.39 -3.84 23.93
CA ILE A 162 24.21 -4.59 23.52
C ILE A 162 24.49 -6.08 23.73
N ALA A 163 23.74 -6.72 24.63
CA ALA A 163 23.90 -8.11 24.99
C ALA A 163 23.19 -9.06 24.00
N SER A 164 22.04 -8.61 23.48
CA SER A 164 21.28 -9.34 22.46
C SER A 164 20.22 -8.43 21.86
N VAL A 165 20.03 -8.53 20.54
CA VAL A 165 18.83 -8.03 19.87
C VAL A 165 17.79 -9.14 19.94
N ILE A 166 16.72 -8.93 20.70
CA ILE A 166 15.66 -9.91 20.86
C ILE A 166 14.52 -9.53 19.91
N PRO A 167 14.15 -10.41 18.96
CA PRO A 167 12.95 -10.24 18.17
C PRO A 167 11.74 -10.29 19.11
N ASN A 168 10.75 -9.42 18.90
CA ASN A 168 9.56 -9.42 19.75
C ASN A 168 8.89 -10.81 19.73
N PRO A 169 8.66 -11.47 20.89
CA PRO A 169 8.00 -12.78 20.96
C PRO A 169 6.58 -12.79 20.36
N ASP A 170 5.98 -11.62 20.17
CA ASP A 170 4.65 -11.47 19.57
C ASP A 170 4.66 -11.56 18.03
N GLY A 171 5.83 -11.64 17.38
CA GLY A 171 5.97 -12.00 15.96
C GLY A 171 6.65 -10.93 15.11
N ILE A 172 7.69 -11.36 14.38
CA ILE A 172 8.30 -10.65 13.23
C ILE A 172 7.90 -11.29 11.88
N ASP A 173 7.03 -12.31 11.96
CA ASP A 173 6.54 -13.14 10.87
C ASP A 173 5.24 -12.57 10.30
N GLY A 174 4.97 -12.86 9.02
CA GLY A 174 3.68 -12.68 8.40
C GLY A 174 3.70 -11.82 7.14
N GLN A 175 2.83 -12.18 6.18
CA GLN A 175 2.77 -11.58 4.85
C GLN A 175 1.69 -10.49 4.76
N ILE A 176 2.09 -9.27 4.41
CA ILE A 176 1.19 -8.19 4.00
C ILE A 176 0.83 -8.42 2.54
N VAL A 177 -0.35 -8.98 2.32
CA VAL A 177 -0.93 -9.16 0.97
C VAL A 177 -1.73 -7.95 0.55
N ARG A 178 -1.52 -7.52 -0.70
CA ARG A 178 -2.24 -6.42 -1.32
C ARG A 178 -2.91 -6.86 -2.60
N THR A 179 -4.20 -6.53 -2.73
CA THR A 179 -4.96 -6.84 -3.95
C THR A 179 -4.62 -5.84 -5.05
N VAL A 180 -4.10 -6.35 -6.17
CA VAL A 180 -3.62 -5.55 -7.31
C VAL A 180 -4.46 -5.78 -8.59
N GLY A 181 -5.48 -6.64 -8.51
CA GLY A 181 -6.39 -6.95 -9.60
C GLY A 181 -7.55 -7.82 -9.15
N GLU A 182 -8.52 -8.10 -10.03
CA GLU A 182 -9.58 -9.07 -9.71
C GLU A 182 -8.98 -10.45 -9.44
N GLY A 183 -9.05 -10.88 -8.18
CA GLY A 183 -8.52 -12.17 -7.72
C GLY A 183 -6.99 -12.26 -7.62
N LYS A 184 -6.24 -11.16 -7.86
CA LYS A 184 -4.77 -11.16 -7.77
C LYS A 184 -4.30 -10.42 -6.53
N GLN A 185 -3.62 -11.15 -5.65
CA GLN A 185 -2.96 -10.63 -4.47
C GLN A 185 -1.45 -10.76 -4.64
N ILE A 186 -0.70 -9.74 -4.24
CA ILE A 186 0.76 -9.74 -4.19
C ILE A 186 1.18 -9.49 -2.75
N THR A 187 2.08 -10.32 -2.24
CA THR A 187 2.79 -10.07 -0.98
C THR A 187 3.81 -8.97 -1.21
N ILE A 188 3.73 -7.89 -0.41
CA ILE A 188 4.58 -6.70 -0.61
C ILE A 188 5.67 -6.53 0.45
N ASN A 189 5.65 -7.31 1.53
CA ASN A 189 6.66 -7.22 2.59
C ASN A 189 7.65 -8.38 2.53
N ILE A 190 8.81 -8.14 3.14
CA ILE A 190 9.79 -9.15 3.50
C ILE A 190 9.83 -9.14 5.04
N SER A 191 9.68 -10.30 5.67
CA SER A 191 9.61 -10.39 7.11
C SER A 191 10.98 -10.17 7.74
N GLY A 192 11.02 -9.69 9.00
CA GLY A 192 12.27 -9.57 9.74
C GLY A 192 12.92 -10.93 10.03
N GLU A 193 12.13 -12.00 10.05
CA GLU A 193 12.61 -13.37 10.17
C GLU A 193 13.45 -13.76 8.95
N ASP A 194 12.94 -13.52 7.74
CA ASP A 194 13.62 -13.86 6.49
C ASP A 194 14.97 -13.13 6.28
N ILE A 195 15.13 -11.94 6.86
CA ILE A 195 16.32 -11.10 6.68
C ILE A 195 17.33 -11.26 7.82
N PHE A 196 16.86 -11.26 9.07
CA PHE A 196 17.74 -11.12 10.24
C PHE A 196 17.92 -12.42 11.03
N GLN A 197 17.08 -13.43 10.79
CA GLN A 197 17.27 -14.75 11.33
C GLN A 197 17.64 -15.68 10.17
N PRO A 198 18.94 -15.96 9.95
CA PRO A 198 19.29 -17.00 9.01
C PRO A 198 18.65 -18.28 9.54
N ASN A 199 17.68 -18.78 8.80
CA ASN A 199 17.10 -20.08 8.97
C ASN A 199 18.19 -21.07 9.35
N GLY A 200 18.20 -21.48 10.63
CA GLY A 200 18.93 -22.64 11.11
C GLY A 200 18.33 -23.95 10.57
N VAL A 201 17.75 -23.95 9.36
CA VAL A 201 17.65 -25.18 8.59
C VAL A 201 19.02 -25.38 7.97
N ASN A 202 19.81 -26.17 8.70
CA ASN A 202 20.80 -27.07 8.11
C ASN A 202 20.34 -27.51 6.72
N GLY A 203 21.28 -27.53 5.79
CA GLY A 203 21.04 -27.99 4.42
C GLY A 203 20.18 -29.25 4.35
N GLU A 204 19.35 -29.25 3.31
CA GLU A 204 18.89 -30.42 2.56
C GLU A 204 18.82 -31.74 3.34
N LYS A 205 17.59 -32.12 3.67
CA LYS A 205 17.02 -33.29 3.01
C LYS A 205 16.04 -32.85 1.94
#